data_AF-A0A0L0FDD1-F1
#
_entry.id   AF-A0A0L0FDD1-F1
#
_cell.length_a   1.000
_cell.length_b   1.000
_cell.length_c   1.000
_cell.angle_alpha   90.00
_cell.angle_beta   90.00
_cell.angle_gamma   90.00
#
_symmetry.space_group_name_H-M   'P 1'
#
loop_
_entity.id
_entity.type
_entity.pdbx_description
1 polymer ?
#
loop_
_entity_poly.entity_id
_entity_poly.type
_entity_poly.pdbx_seq_one_letter_code
_entity_poly.pdbx_strand_id
1 'polypeptide(L)'
;MPLLTGELTVELREAVDVPISSASDSMLVCCGSIDSVPRFFRTLAVNKIKPTWTEKFVLNVRNAERLILHCGSPTESLAQERRHPIIILLHKYLQDGHTTVMV
;
A
#
# COMPACT_ATOMS: atom_id res chain seq x y z
N MET A 1 1.27 8.22 -21.51
CA MET A 1 0.21 8.38 -20.49
C MET A 1 0.59 9.57 -19.61
N PRO A 2 -0.37 10.36 -19.09
CA PRO A 2 -0.04 11.41 -18.14
C PRO A 2 0.51 10.79 -16.84
N LEU A 3 1.62 11.32 -16.35
CA LEU A 3 2.25 10.90 -15.09
C LEU A 3 1.74 11.74 -13.93
N LEU A 4 1.54 11.14 -12.77
CA LEU A 4 1.12 11.86 -11.58
C LEU A 4 2.31 12.63 -11.00
N THR A 5 2.16 13.96 -10.95
CA THR A 5 3.06 14.87 -10.25
C THR A 5 2.20 15.74 -9.33
N GLY A 6 2.46 15.70 -8.03
CA GLY A 6 1.65 16.41 -7.04
C GLY A 6 1.55 15.64 -5.73
N GLU A 7 0.46 15.88 -5.00
CA GLU A 7 0.19 15.25 -3.73
C GLU A 7 -0.77 14.06 -3.91
N LEU A 8 -0.33 12.89 -3.45
CA LEU A 8 -1.09 11.65 -3.43
C LEU A 8 -1.41 11.28 -1.98
N THR A 9 -2.68 11.28 -1.63
CA THR A 9 -3.15 10.75 -0.34
C THR A 9 -3.56 9.30 -0.52
N VAL A 10 -2.96 8.40 0.26
CA VAL A 10 -3.31 6.98 0.31
C VAL A 10 -4.00 6.70 1.64
N GLU A 11 -5.21 6.17 1.58
CA GLU A 11 -5.97 5.76 2.76
C GLU A 11 -6.17 4.25 2.72
N LEU A 12 -5.56 3.55 3.67
CA LEU A 12 -5.74 2.11 3.86
C LEU A 12 -6.86 1.89 4.87
N ARG A 13 -7.89 1.12 4.51
CA ARG A 13 -9.08 0.94 5.35
C ARG A 13 -9.19 -0.45 5.96
N GLU A 14 -9.29 -1.48 5.14
CA GLU A 14 -9.53 -2.85 5.58
C GLU A 14 -8.94 -3.82 4.57
N ALA A 15 -8.25 -4.86 5.05
CA ALA A 15 -7.94 -6.01 4.21
C ALA A 15 -9.01 -7.10 4.39
N VAL A 16 -9.58 -7.54 3.27
CA VAL A 16 -10.54 -8.64 3.20
C VAL A 16 -9.81 -9.89 2.71
N ASP A 17 -10.20 -11.07 3.21
CA ASP A 17 -9.70 -12.37 2.77
C ASP A 17 -8.17 -12.56 2.87
N VAL A 18 -7.56 -12.05 3.95
CA VAL A 18 -6.15 -12.32 4.25
C VAL A 18 -5.98 -13.83 4.49
N PRO A 19 -5.18 -14.56 3.71
CA PRO A 19 -5.02 -15.99 3.88
C PRO A 19 -4.36 -16.27 5.23
N ILE A 20 -5.17 -16.73 6.19
CA ILE A 20 -4.78 -17.05 7.57
C ILE A 20 -4.00 -18.37 7.57
N SER A 21 -2.80 -18.39 6.97
CA SER A 21 -1.94 -19.59 7.01
C SER A 21 -1.05 -19.64 8.26
N SER A 22 -1.00 -18.57 9.05
CA SER A 22 -0.16 -18.48 10.26
C SER A 22 -0.91 -17.75 11.39
N ALA A 23 -1.85 -18.43 12.03
CA ALA A 23 -2.54 -17.95 13.25
C ALA A 23 -1.58 -17.63 14.42
N SER A 24 -0.32 -18.03 14.33
CA SER A 24 0.75 -17.74 15.29
C SER A 24 1.52 -16.44 14.99
N ASP A 25 1.33 -15.84 13.81
CA ASP A 25 2.07 -14.66 13.30
C ASP A 25 1.12 -13.68 12.59
N SER A 26 -0.13 -13.56 13.07
CA SER A 26 -1.24 -12.85 12.42
C SER A 26 -1.14 -11.32 12.51
N MET A 27 0.06 -10.76 12.58
CA MET A 27 0.30 -9.33 12.40
C MET A 27 0.42 -9.04 10.91
N LEU A 28 -0.47 -8.22 10.36
CA LEU A 28 -0.37 -7.76 8.98
C LEU A 28 0.23 -6.36 8.95
N VAL A 29 1.21 -6.15 8.08
CA VAL A 29 1.78 -4.85 7.75
C VAL A 29 1.68 -4.64 6.25
N CYS A 30 1.33 -3.42 5.86
CA CYS A 30 1.31 -3.00 4.47
C CYS A 30 2.36 -1.91 4.22
N CYS A 31 3.10 -2.04 3.13
CA CYS A 31 4.10 -1.08 2.68
C CYS A 31 3.78 -0.62 1.26
N GLY A 32 3.83 0.69 1.03
CA GLY A 32 3.66 1.28 -0.30
C GLY A 32 4.98 1.68 -0.94
N SER A 33 5.08 1.49 -2.25
CA SER A 33 6.16 2.03 -3.09
C SER A 33 5.57 2.71 -4.33
N ILE A 34 6.24 3.75 -4.82
CA ILE A 34 5.87 4.44 -6.05
C ILE A 34 6.88 4.05 -7.12
N ASP A 35 6.38 3.45 -8.20
CA ASP A 35 7.18 2.86 -9.27
C ASP A 35 8.33 1.98 -8.74
N SER A 36 9.57 2.39 -8.95
CA SER A 36 10.77 1.65 -8.51
C SER A 36 11.41 2.23 -7.26
N VAL A 37 10.83 3.28 -6.67
CA VAL A 37 11.37 3.93 -5.48
C VAL A 37 10.91 3.15 -4.24
N PRO A 38 11.85 2.56 -3.48
CA PRO A 38 11.49 1.68 -2.38
C PRO A 38 10.92 2.47 -1.18
N ARG A 39 9.82 1.95 -0.63
CA ARG A 39 9.23 2.28 0.68
C ARG A 39 8.95 3.77 0.92
N PHE A 40 7.75 4.19 0.55
CA PHE A 40 7.21 5.52 0.89
C PHE A 40 6.47 5.55 2.22
N PHE A 41 5.83 4.45 2.59
CA PHE A 41 5.14 4.34 3.87
C PHE A 41 5.04 2.88 4.32
N ARG A 42 4.77 2.71 5.61
CA ARG A 42 4.53 1.42 6.26
C ARG A 42 3.44 1.62 7.31
N THR A 43 2.44 0.76 7.32
CA THR A 43 1.39 0.78 8.35
C THR A 43 1.88 0.19 9.67
N LEU A 44 1.12 0.44 10.73
CA LEU A 44 1.26 -0.29 11.97
C LEU A 44 0.86 -1.76 11.78
N ALA A 45 1.54 -2.63 12.52
CA ALA A 45 1.22 -4.05 12.59
C ALA A 45 -0.13 -4.24 13.28
N VAL A 46 -1.09 -4.85 12.58
CA VAL A 46 -2.41 -5.13 13.13
C VAL A 46 -2.60 -6.64 13.26
N ASN A 47 -2.89 -7.10 14.48
CA ASN A 47 -3.18 -8.51 14.77
C ASN A 47 -4.68 -8.77 14.84
N LYS A 48 -5.33 -8.89 13.68
CA LYS A 48 -6.77 -9.18 13.55
C LYS A 48 -7.05 -10.03 12.31
N ILE A 49 -8.05 -10.89 12.41
CA ILE A 49 -8.59 -11.69 11.28
C ILE A 49 -9.06 -10.79 10.13
N LYS A 50 -9.59 -9.60 10.46
CA LYS A 50 -9.89 -8.51 9.53
C LYS A 50 -9.12 -7.27 9.98
N PRO A 51 -7.89 -7.07 9.49
CA PRO A 51 -7.09 -5.94 9.89
C PRO A 51 -7.65 -4.68 9.24
N THR A 52 -7.89 -3.69 10.09
CA THR A 52 -8.41 -2.38 9.71
C THR A 52 -7.37 -1.33 10.05
N TRP A 53 -7.08 -0.44 9.11
CA TRP A 53 -6.27 0.74 9.34
C TRP A 53 -7.13 1.99 9.20
N THR A 54 -6.76 3.02 9.93
CA THR A 54 -7.31 4.38 9.77
C THR A 54 -6.21 5.34 9.36
N GLU A 55 -5.07 4.80 8.92
CA GLU A 55 -3.87 5.55 8.60
C GLU A 55 -4.03 6.19 7.21
N LYS A 56 -3.59 7.45 7.11
CA LYS A 56 -3.53 8.21 5.87
C LYS A 56 -2.10 8.62 5.61
N PHE A 57 -1.63 8.38 4.41
CA PHE A 57 -0.28 8.70 3.99
C PHE A 57 -0.34 9.74 2.88
N VAL A 58 0.32 10.88 3.10
CA VAL A 58 0.42 11.95 2.12
C VAL A 58 1.79 11.87 1.48
N LEU A 59 1.82 11.63 0.17
CA LEU A 59 3.02 11.38 -0.62
C LEU A 59 3.19 12.47 -1.66
N ASN A 60 4.36 13.11 -1.69
CA ASN A 60 4.75 13.98 -2.79
C ASN A 60 5.33 13.13 -3.92
N VAL A 61 4.56 12.94 -4.98
CA VAL A 61 4.95 12.14 -6.14
C VAL A 61 5.42 13.04 -7.28
N ARG A 62 6.43 12.59 -8.01
CA ARG A 62 6.94 13.26 -9.21
C ARG A 62 7.04 12.24 -10.32
N ASN A 63 6.32 12.48 -11.41
CA ASN A 63 6.33 11.64 -12.60
C ASN A 63 6.03 10.16 -12.32
N ALA A 64 5.03 9.88 -11.48
CA ALA A 64 4.70 8.54 -11.04
C ALA A 64 3.62 7.87 -11.90
N GLU A 65 3.79 6.57 -12.20
CA GLU A 65 2.79 5.76 -12.91
C GLU A 65 2.00 4.84 -11.98
N ARG A 66 2.66 4.25 -10.99
CA ARG A 66 2.13 3.14 -10.20
C ARG A 66 2.35 3.33 -8.71
N LEU A 67 1.32 3.04 -7.93
CA LEU A 67 1.44 2.72 -6.50
C LEU A 67 1.43 1.20 -6.37
N ILE A 68 2.48 0.65 -5.77
CA ILE A 68 2.63 -0.78 -5.53
C ILE A 68 2.53 -1.00 -4.02
N LEU A 69 1.49 -1.71 -3.60
CA LEU A 69 1.23 -2.08 -2.22
C LEU A 69 1.62 -3.53 -1.98
N HIS A 70 2.41 -3.74 -0.94
CA HIS A 70 2.80 -5.05 -0.45
C HIS A 70 2.25 -5.23 0.95
N CYS A 71 1.48 -6.29 1.20
CA CYS A 71 1.01 -6.62 2.54
C CYS A 71 1.50 -8.02 2.91
N GLY A 72 2.01 -8.18 4.13
CA GLY A 72 2.57 -9.44 4.63
C GLY A 72 2.86 -9.38 6.12
N SER A 73 3.40 -10.46 6.67
CA SER A 73 3.83 -10.49 8.08
C SER A 73 5.05 -9.59 8.30
N PRO A 74 5.18 -8.89 9.44
CA PRO A 74 6.38 -8.12 9.76
C PRO A 74 7.66 -8.96 9.86
N THR A 75 7.52 -10.28 10.05
CA THR A 75 8.62 -11.25 10.14
C THR A 75 8.93 -11.91 8.80
N GLU A 76 8.02 -11.84 7.82
CA GLU A 76 8.29 -12.34 6.47
C GLU A 76 9.41 -11.51 5.86
N SER A 77 10.39 -12.20 5.27
CA SER A 77 11.47 -11.52 4.57
C SER A 77 10.87 -10.62 3.49
N LEU A 78 11.41 -9.42 3.33
CA LEU A 78 11.13 -8.49 2.22
C LEU A 78 11.09 -9.17 0.83
N ALA A 79 11.79 -10.30 0.67
CA ALA A 79 11.77 -11.11 -0.54
C ALA A 79 10.45 -11.89 -0.75
N GLN A 80 9.75 -12.26 0.32
CA GLN A 80 8.43 -12.92 0.28
C GLN A 80 7.29 -11.93 0.09
N GLU A 81 7.35 -10.73 0.68
CA GLU A 81 6.37 -9.64 0.48
C GLU A 81 6.19 -9.26 -1.01
N ARG A 82 7.19 -9.55 -1.86
CA ARG A 82 7.20 -9.29 -3.30
C ARG A 82 6.41 -10.31 -4.15
N ARG A 83 5.91 -11.40 -3.57
CA ARG A 83 5.27 -12.48 -4.37
C ARG A 83 3.87 -12.12 -4.87
N HIS A 84 3.16 -11.23 -4.18
CA HIS A 84 1.80 -10.80 -4.58
C HIS A 84 1.57 -9.29 -4.34
N PRO A 85 2.17 -8.41 -5.18
CA PRO A 85 1.92 -6.96 -5.08
C PRO A 85 0.52 -6.60 -5.58
N ILE A 86 -0.16 -5.71 -4.86
CA ILE A 86 -1.33 -4.99 -5.38
C ILE A 86 -0.79 -3.77 -6.14
N ILE A 87 -1.01 -3.74 -7.46
CA ILE A 87 -0.53 -2.65 -8.32
C ILE A 87 -1.71 -1.75 -8.70
N ILE A 88 -1.64 -0.50 -8.30
CA ILE A 88 -2.64 0.54 -8.59
C ILE A 88 -2.05 1.50 -9.63
N LEU A 89 -2.76 1.65 -10.74
CA LEU A 89 -2.40 2.55 -11.84
C LEU A 89 -2.87 3.97 -11.52
N LEU A 90 -1.94 4.89 -11.24
CA LEU A 90 -2.23 6.24 -10.77
C LEU A 90 -2.91 7.11 -11.83
N HIS A 91 -2.65 6.84 -13.12
CA HIS A 91 -3.29 7.59 -14.20
C HIS A 91 -4.83 7.46 -14.23
N LYS A 92 -5.39 6.42 -13.59
CA LYS A 92 -6.84 6.26 -13.44
C LYS A 92 -7.44 7.17 -12.36
N TYR A 93 -6.62 7.75 -11.51
CA TYR A 93 -7.03 8.54 -10.34
C TYR A 93 -6.59 10.00 -10.45
N LEU A 94 -5.96 10.40 -11.56
CA LEU A 94 -5.59 11.79 -11.86
C LEU A 94 -6.84 12.69 -11.90
N GLN A 95 -7.18 13.28 -10.77
CA GLN A 95 -8.11 14.41 -10.67
C GLN A 95 -7.37 15.54 -9.95
N ASP A 96 -7.22 16.67 -10.65
CA ASP A 96 -6.83 18.00 -10.15
C ASP A 96 -5.78 18.03 -9.02
N GLY A 97 -4.57 17.52 -9.28
CA GLY A 97 -3.37 17.75 -8.45
C GLY A 97 -3.38 17.18 -7.01
N HIS A 98 -4.54 16.74 -6.51
CA HIS A 98 -4.77 16.09 -5.21
C HIS A 98 -5.55 14.81 -5.45
N THR A 99 -4.85 13.69 -5.47
CA THR A 99 -5.46 12.39 -5.74
C THR A 99 -5.56 11.59 -4.45
N THR A 100 -6.76 11.11 -4.11
CA THR A 100 -6.94 10.16 -2.99
C THR A 100 -7.19 8.76 -3.55
N VAL A 101 -6.32 7.82 -3.21
CA VAL A 101 -6.48 6.40 -3.54
C VAL A 101 -6.91 5.67 -2.27
N MET A 102 -8.13 5.13 -2.29
CA MET A 102 -8.61 4.22 -1.25
C MET A 102 -8.23 2.80 -1.62
N VAL A 103 -7.55 2.11 -0.71
CA VAL A 103 -7.13 0.72 -0.87
C VAL A 103 -7.59 -0.11 0.32
#